data_AF-A0A2S9GD54-F1
#
_entry.id   AF-A0A2S9GD54-F1
#
_cell.length_a   1.000
_cell.length_b   1.000
_cell.length_c   1.000
_cell.angle_alpha   90.00
_cell.angle_beta   90.00
_cell.angle_gamma   90.00
#
_symmetry.space_group_name_H-M   'P 1'
#
loop_
_entity.id
_entity.type
_entity.pdbx_description
1 polymer ?
#
loop_
_entity_poly.entity_id
_entity_poly.type
_entity_poly.pdbx_seq_one_letter_code
_entity_poly.pdbx_strand_id
1 'polypeptide(L)'
;DFEELLRGNLANYASVEFRGDVEVTDVNGGFDGPVRVSYSDRTDGTEYVVEADYVLGCDGANSLTRRRIGSAMKDLGFAQRWLV
;
A
#
# COMPACT_ATOMS: atom_id res chain seq x y z
N ASP A 1 -18.18 -2.94 -7.68
CA ASP A 1 -18.90 -4.16 -7.24
C ASP A 1 -18.05 -5.06 -6.34
N PHE A 2 -17.00 -5.73 -6.83
CA PHE A 2 -16.21 -6.65 -5.97
C PHE A 2 -15.46 -5.94 -4.83
N GLU A 3 -14.78 -4.83 -5.12
CA GLU A 3 -14.05 -4.06 -4.11
C GLU A 3 -14.97 -3.51 -3.01
N GLU A 4 -16.18 -3.10 -3.39
CA GLU A 4 -17.20 -2.63 -2.46
C GLU A 4 -17.66 -3.76 -1.54
N LEU A 5 -17.89 -4.96 -2.08
CA LEU A 5 -18.22 -6.15 -1.28
C LEU A 5 -17.10 -6.50 -0.30
N LEU A 6 -15.84 -6.50 -0.75
CA LEU A 6 -14.69 -6.77 0.12
C LEU A 6 -14.58 -5.73 1.24
N ARG A 7 -14.75 -4.44 0.91
CA ARG A 7 -14.69 -3.35 1.89
C ARG A 7 -15.85 -3.43 2.89
N GLY A 8 -17.05 -3.73 2.42
CA GLY A 8 -18.21 -3.95 3.28
C GLY A 8 -18.00 -5.11 4.26
N ASN A 9 -17.35 -6.19 3.81
CA ASN A 9 -17.07 -7.34 4.66
C ASN A 9 -16.05 -7.06 5.78
N LEU A 10 -15.22 -6.01 5.66
CA LEU A 10 -14.26 -5.64 6.73
C LEU A 10 -14.97 -5.26 8.03
N ALA A 11 -16.22 -4.77 7.98
CA ALA A 11 -17.01 -4.43 9.16
C ALA A 11 -17.24 -5.63 10.11
N ASN A 12 -17.08 -6.86 9.62
CA ASN A 12 -17.21 -8.08 10.41
C ASN A 12 -15.96 -8.41 11.25
N TYR A 13 -14.87 -7.64 11.13
CA TYR A 13 -13.58 -7.93 11.77
C TYR A 13 -13.11 -6.74 12.63
N ALA A 14 -13.35 -6.81 13.93
CA ALA A 14 -13.02 -5.74 14.88
C ALA A 14 -11.51 -5.43 15.01
N SER A 15 -10.65 -6.35 14.57
CA SER A 15 -9.19 -6.17 14.56
C SER A 15 -8.67 -5.43 13.32
N VAL A 16 -9.55 -5.05 12.39
CA VAL A 16 -9.17 -4.38 11.15
C VAL A 16 -9.62 -2.93 11.18
N GLU A 17 -8.68 -2.03 10.91
CA GLU A 17 -8.97 -0.64 10.64
C GLU A 17 -8.77 -0.38 9.14
N PHE A 18 -9.79 0.18 8.49
CA PHE A 18 -9.71 0.57 7.09
C PHE A 18 -9.63 2.09 6.97
N ARG A 19 -8.58 2.58 6.28
CA ARG A 19 -8.41 3.99 5.93
C ARG A 19 -8.44 4.13 4.41
N GLY A 20 -9.51 4.74 3.90
CA GLY A 20 -9.65 5.13 2.49
C GLY A 20 -9.07 6.52 2.25
N ASP A 21 -8.97 6.91 0.97
CA ASP A 21 -8.53 8.25 0.56
C ASP A 21 -7.18 8.71 1.15
N VAL A 22 -6.31 7.75 1.46
CA VAL A 22 -4.93 7.98 1.90
C VAL A 22 -3.93 7.53 0.84
N GLU A 23 -2.78 8.18 0.80
CA GLU A 23 -1.64 7.80 -0.05
C GLU A 23 -0.41 7.58 0.81
N VAL A 24 0.19 6.38 0.73
CA VAL A 24 1.48 6.12 1.37
C VAL A 24 2.56 6.88 0.62
N THR A 25 3.28 7.74 1.34
CA THR A 25 4.33 8.61 0.79
C THR A 25 5.73 8.10 1.11
N ASP A 26 5.88 7.31 2.18
CA ASP A 26 7.14 6.67 2.51
C ASP A 26 6.98 5.36 3.31
N VAL A 27 7.93 4.45 3.13
CA VAL A 27 8.10 3.24 3.94
C VAL A 27 9.59 3.13 4.26
N ASN A 28 9.92 3.19 5.54
CA ASN A 28 11.31 3.21 6.01
C ASN A 28 11.48 2.41 7.32
N GLY A 29 12.72 2.01 7.61
CA GLY A 29 13.03 1.13 8.75
C GLY A 29 13.05 -0.36 8.36
N GLY A 30 12.99 -1.24 9.35
CA GLY A 30 12.87 -2.69 9.12
C GLY A 30 14.16 -3.46 8.82
N PHE A 31 15.14 -3.41 9.75
CA PHE A 31 16.11 -4.51 9.93
C PHE A 31 16.29 -4.87 11.42
N ASP A 32 16.28 -3.87 12.31
CA ASP A 32 16.46 -4.04 13.77
C ASP A 32 15.35 -3.37 14.61
N GLY A 33 14.20 -3.06 14.02
CA GLY A 33 13.10 -2.32 14.66
C GLY A 33 11.84 -2.21 13.80
N PRO A 34 10.78 -1.56 14.30
CA PRO A 34 9.51 -1.46 13.59
C PRO A 34 9.67 -0.71 12.26
N VAL A 35 8.84 -1.07 11.29
CA VAL A 35 8.72 -0.36 10.02
C VAL A 35 7.85 0.87 10.26
N ARG A 36 8.32 2.02 9.80
CA ARG A 36 7.57 3.27 9.82
C ARG A 36 6.96 3.50 8.44
N VAL A 37 5.66 3.81 8.43
CA VAL A 37 4.90 4.12 7.21
C VAL A 37 4.35 5.53 7.34
N SER A 38 4.77 6.40 6.43
CA SER A 38 4.25 7.76 6.30
C SER A 38 3.19 7.78 5.21
N TYR A 39 2.07 8.45 5.47
CA TYR A 39 0.99 8.60 4.49
C TYR A 39 0.29 9.94 4.67
N SER A 40 -0.36 10.42 3.61
CA SER A 40 -1.18 11.63 3.64
C SER A 40 -2.66 11.29 3.44
N ASP A 41 -3.54 12.01 4.12
CA ASP A 41 -4.95 12.07 3.79
C ASP A 41 -5.12 12.96 2.56
N ARG A 42 -5.77 12.45 1.51
CA ARG A 42 -5.91 13.15 0.23
C ARG A 42 -7.04 14.17 0.25
N THR A 43 -7.92 14.13 1.26
CA THR A 43 -9.04 15.05 1.41
C THR A 43 -8.58 16.42 1.93
N ASP A 44 -7.54 16.46 2.77
CA ASP A 44 -7.05 17.69 3.40
C ASP A 44 -5.52 17.87 3.34
N GLY A 45 -4.77 16.86 2.91
CA GLY A 45 -3.32 16.87 2.82
C GLY A 45 -2.59 16.58 4.14
N THR A 46 -3.31 16.25 5.22
CA THR A 46 -2.70 16.00 6.53
C THR A 46 -1.77 14.79 6.47
N GLU A 47 -0.56 14.92 7.02
CA GLU A 47 0.42 13.85 7.09
C GLU A 47 0.32 13.06 8.40
N TYR A 48 0.47 11.74 8.27
CA TYR A 48 0.39 10.79 9.37
C TYR A 48 1.54 9.78 9.30
N VAL A 49 1.78 9.13 10.43
CA VAL A 49 2.76 8.07 10.58
C VAL A 49 2.14 6.92 11.37
N VAL A 50 2.40 5.69 10.92
CA VAL A 50 2.13 4.47 11.69
C VAL A 50 3.41 3.64 11.80
N GLU A 51 3.63 3.05 12.97
CA GLU A 51 4.67 2.05 13.19
C GLU A 51 4.04 0.65 13.16
N ALA A 52 4.69 -0.28 12.48
CA ALA A 52 4.21 -1.64 12.30
C ALA A 52 5.35 -2.64 12.38
N ASP A 53 5.08 -3.82 12.92
CA ASP A 53 6.05 -4.93 12.91
C ASP A 53 6.32 -5.43 11.48
N TYR A 54 5.30 -5.36 10.62
CA TYR A 54 5.36 -5.81 9.24
C TYR A 54 4.55 -4.90 8.31
N VAL A 55 5.00 -4.80 7.06
CA VAL A 55 4.29 -4.10 5.97
C VAL A 55 4.14 -5.04 4.78
N LEU A 56 2.92 -5.17 4.26
CA LEU A 56 2.63 -5.91 3.04
C LEU A 56 2.30 -4.92 1.90
N GLY A 57 3.15 -4.89 0.88
CA GLY A 57 2.98 -4.01 -0.29
C GLY A 57 2.01 -4.56 -1.32
N CYS A 58 0.74 -4.14 -1.26
CA CYS A 58 -0.30 -4.42 -2.26
C CYS A 58 -0.60 -3.21 -3.16
N ASP A 59 0.39 -2.34 -3.38
CA ASP A 59 0.31 -1.03 -4.02
C ASP A 59 0.52 -1.04 -5.56
N GLY A 60 0.35 -2.21 -6.18
CA GLY A 60 0.21 -2.35 -7.62
C GLY A 60 1.49 -2.13 -8.45
N ALA A 61 1.31 -1.82 -9.73
CA ALA A 61 2.40 -1.80 -10.72
C ALA A 61 3.49 -0.78 -10.39
N ASN A 62 3.12 0.41 -9.88
CA ASN A 62 4.06 1.47 -9.51
C ASN A 62 4.45 1.45 -8.01
N SER A 63 4.47 0.26 -7.41
CA SER A 63 4.72 0.02 -5.98
C SER A 63 5.86 0.85 -5.40
N LEU A 64 5.52 1.71 -4.44
CA LEU A 64 6.46 2.42 -3.57
C LEU A 64 7.16 1.43 -2.65
N THR A 65 6.40 0.48 -2.10
CA THR A 65 6.93 -0.54 -1.18
C THR A 65 8.07 -1.32 -1.83
N ARG A 66 7.88 -1.79 -3.07
CA ARG A 66 8.90 -2.50 -3.85
C ARG A 66 10.16 -1.67 -4.05
N ARG A 67 10.02 -0.37 -4.36
CA ARG A 67 11.18 0.53 -4.51
C ARG A 67 11.92 0.71 -3.19
N ARG A 68 11.21 0.85 -2.07
CA ARG A 68 11.82 1.08 -0.74
C ARG A 68 12.62 -0.10 -0.23
N ILE A 69 12.21 -1.33 -0.56
CA ILE A 69 12.98 -2.53 -0.24
C ILE A 69 14.10 -2.84 -1.25
N GLY A 70 14.35 -1.95 -2.22
CA GLY A 70 15.39 -2.12 -3.24
C GLY A 70 15.10 -3.25 -4.25
N SER A 71 13.85 -3.68 -4.38
CA SER A 71 13.44 -4.73 -5.32
C SER A 71 13.03 -4.16 -6.67
N ALA A 72 13.13 -4.97 -7.72
CA ALA A 72 12.80 -4.59 -9.10
C ALA A 72 12.01 -5.68 -9.81
N MET A 73 11.14 -5.27 -10.72
CA MET A 73 10.47 -6.20 -11.63
C MET A 73 11.44 -6.59 -12.74
N LYS A 74 11.52 -7.88 -13.03
CA LYS A 74 12.22 -8.37 -14.22
C LYS A 74 11.26 -8.30 -15.40
N ASP A 75 11.64 -7.53 -16.41
CA ASP A 75 10.95 -7.57 -17.70
C ASP A 75 11.26 -8.90 -18.41
N LEU A 76 10.20 -9.60 -18.83
CA LEU A 76 10.28 -10.87 -19.55
C LEU A 76 10.04 -10.69 -21.06
N GLY A 77 9.90 -9.46 -21.55
CA GLY A 77 9.80 -9.13 -22.97
C GLY A 77 8.43 -9.38 -23.60
N PHE A 78 7.41 -9.66 -22.81
CA PHE A 78 6.05 -9.90 -23.32
C PHE A 78 5.22 -8.62 -23.24
N ALA A 79 5.11 -7.89 -24.36
CA ALA A 79 4.25 -6.71 -24.47
C ALA A 79 3.15 -6.96 -25.51
N GLN A 80 1.90 -7.04 -25.05
CA GLN A 80 0.72 -7.04 -25.91
C GLN A 80 -0.06 -5.75 -25.68
N ARG A 81 -0.39 -5.06 -26.77
CA ARG A 81 -1.27 -3.89 -26.75
C ARG A 81 -2.69 -4.36 -26.95
N TRP A 82 -3.48 -4.30 -25.89
CA TRP A 82 -4.91 -4.53 -25.95
C TRP A 82 -5.60 -3.18 -26.08
N LEU A 83 -6.55 -3.07 -27.00
CA LEU A 83 -7.44 -1.92 -27.06
C LEU A 83 -8.45 -2.10 -25.91
N VAL A 84 -8.48 -1.17 -24.97
CA VAL A 84 -9.50 -1.06 -23.92
C VAL A 84 -10.49 0.03 -24.27
#